data_AF-A0AA85JFD4-F1
#
_entry.id   AF-A0AA85JFD4-F1
#
_cell.length_a   1.000
_cell.length_b   1.000
_cell.length_c   1.000
_cell.angle_alpha   90.00
_cell.angle_beta   90.00
_cell.angle_gamma   90.00
#
_symmetry.space_group_name_H-M   'P 1'
#
loop_
_entity.id
_entity.type
_entity.pdbx_description
1 polymer ?
#
loop_
_entity_poly.entity_id
_entity_poly.type
_entity_poly.pdbx_seq_one_letter_code
_entity_poly.pdbx_strand_id
1 'polypeptide(L)'
;MVSTHEMCNIDGSEIETKSEIKYLGVTLSSDLSWSSHILTISKKIYRLTFYIKKLRHSGVTQPLLLQFVNSRILPIILYCSPLVFPGLLKKDYTLLRRMLKVVSRVSSLPLSQLVNILVDRHMDSCEKWAKSILSDSQHPLHSQLSPCISSGKTRSLYRKLYARTSKYKNSSIPYLARVLCDKECIRHETFNLLNSQ
;
A
#
# COMPACT_ATOMS: atom_id res chain seq x y z
N MET A 1 -17.26 21.94 16.37
CA MET A 1 -17.08 21.42 17.74
C MET A 1 -15.78 20.65 17.76
N VAL A 2 -14.76 21.20 18.41
CA VAL A 2 -13.45 20.57 18.57
C VAL A 2 -13.62 19.51 19.67
N SER A 3 -13.59 18.23 19.30
CA SER A 3 -13.64 17.14 20.26
C SER A 3 -12.34 17.14 21.06
N THR A 4 -12.39 17.61 22.29
CA THR A 4 -11.34 17.43 23.31
C THR A 4 -11.20 15.93 23.56
N HIS A 5 -10.15 15.32 23.00
CA HIS A 5 -9.79 13.94 23.34
C HIS A 5 -9.26 13.92 24.78
N GLU A 6 -9.84 13.06 25.62
CA GLU A 6 -9.34 12.79 26.97
C GLU A 6 -7.86 12.42 26.92
N MET A 7 -7.07 12.99 27.83
CA MET A 7 -5.64 12.80 27.92
C MET A 7 -5.37 11.34 28.33
N CYS A 8 -4.70 10.59 27.47
CA CYS A 8 -4.34 9.20 27.73
C CYS A 8 -3.21 9.18 28.75
N ASN A 9 -3.50 8.69 29.95
CA ASN A 9 -2.53 8.55 31.04
C ASN A 9 -2.11 7.09 31.16
N ILE A 10 -0.82 6.80 30.99
CA ILE A 10 -0.23 5.49 31.28
C ILE A 10 0.76 5.68 32.43
N ASP A 11 0.57 4.92 33.51
CA ASP A 11 1.42 4.93 34.71
C ASP A 11 1.66 6.33 35.33
N GLY A 12 0.64 7.19 35.32
CA GLY A 12 0.72 8.54 35.88
C GLY A 12 1.42 9.56 34.96
N SER A 13 1.88 9.14 33.78
CA SER A 13 2.48 9.99 32.76
C SER A 13 1.48 10.33 31.66
N GLU A 14 1.30 11.62 31.44
CA GLU A 14 0.42 12.15 30.40
C GLU A 14 1.06 11.95 29.02
N ILE A 15 0.37 11.22 28.12
CA ILE A 15 0.86 10.95 26.78
C ILE A 15 0.43 12.07 25.84
N GLU A 16 1.42 12.70 25.21
CA GLU A 16 1.20 13.71 24.18
C GLU A 16 0.45 13.09 22.98
N THR A 17 -0.83 13.41 22.84
CA THR A 17 -1.64 12.97 21.70
C THR A 17 -1.30 13.82 20.47
N LYS A 18 -0.67 13.20 19.47
CA LYS A 18 -0.39 13.83 18.17
C LYS A 18 -1.39 13.39 17.12
N SER A 19 -1.80 14.31 16.25
CA SER A 19 -2.68 14.00 15.12
C SER A 19 -1.99 13.11 14.08
N GLU A 20 -0.66 13.20 13.98
CA GLU A 20 0.15 12.35 13.11
C GLU A 20 1.41 11.88 13.83
N ILE A 21 1.76 10.60 13.68
CA ILE A 21 3.01 10.05 14.19
C ILE A 21 3.72 9.27 13.09
N LYS A 22 5.05 9.37 13.07
CA LYS A 22 5.88 8.64 12.13
C LYS A 22 6.46 7.41 12.81
N TYR A 23 6.07 6.24 12.36
CA TYR A 23 6.54 4.96 12.90
C TYR A 23 7.18 4.12 11.79
N LEU A 24 8.44 3.73 11.98
CA LEU A 24 9.26 2.97 11.02
C LEU A 24 9.33 3.55 9.59
N GLY A 25 8.98 4.84 9.40
CA GLY A 25 8.93 5.46 8.07
C GLY A 25 7.53 5.54 7.45
N VAL A 26 6.51 4.98 8.10
CA VAL A 26 5.10 5.18 7.79
C VAL A 26 4.53 6.33 8.62
N THR A 27 3.67 7.16 8.03
CA THR A 27 2.96 8.22 8.76
C THR A 27 1.57 7.70 9.11
N LEU A 28 1.31 7.53 10.40
CA LEU A 28 0.00 7.14 10.93
C LEU A 28 -0.74 8.41 11.32
N SER A 29 -1.96 8.56 10.82
CA SER A 29 -2.85 9.67 11.13
C SER A 29 -3.96 9.22 12.08
N SER A 30 -4.42 10.10 12.96
CA SER A 30 -5.50 9.80 13.93
C SER A 30 -6.84 9.47 13.26
N ASP A 31 -7.08 9.99 12.05
CA ASP A 31 -8.27 9.66 11.24
C ASP A 31 -8.17 8.29 10.53
N LEU A 32 -7.03 7.60 10.69
CA LEU A 32 -6.66 6.36 10.01
C LEU A 32 -6.63 6.51 8.47
N SER A 33 -6.48 7.74 7.96
CA SER A 33 -6.22 7.97 6.55
C SER A 33 -4.73 7.83 6.24
N TRP A 34 -4.43 7.49 5.00
CA TRP A 34 -3.06 7.41 4.50
C TRP A 34 -2.65 8.66 3.72
N SER A 35 -3.48 9.72 3.73
CA SER A 35 -3.27 10.90 2.88
C SER A 35 -1.95 11.61 3.21
N SER A 36 -1.63 11.82 4.50
CA SER A 36 -0.35 12.42 4.89
C SER A 36 0.86 11.57 4.47
N HIS A 37 0.73 10.24 4.58
CA HIS A 37 1.75 9.30 4.13
C HIS A 37 1.98 9.37 2.61
N ILE A 38 0.91 9.35 1.80
CA ILE A 38 0.98 9.46 0.34
C ILE A 38 1.51 10.84 -0.09
N LEU A 39 1.14 11.91 0.60
CA LEU A 39 1.71 13.25 0.37
C LEU A 39 3.21 13.25 0.62
N THR A 40 3.67 12.62 1.70
CA THR A 40 5.10 12.50 2.04
C THR A 40 5.86 11.70 0.97
N ILE A 41 5.31 10.57 0.53
CA ILE A 41 5.86 9.78 -0.58
C ILE A 41 5.93 10.63 -1.84
N SER A 42 4.88 11.38 -2.17
CA SER A 42 4.84 12.19 -3.39
C SER A 42 5.94 13.22 -3.49
N LYS A 43 6.24 13.92 -2.39
CA LYS A 43 7.35 14.86 -2.33
C LYS A 43 8.69 14.18 -2.62
N LYS A 44 8.91 12.96 -2.09
CA LYS A 44 10.13 12.18 -2.36
C LYS A 44 10.20 11.76 -3.83
N ILE A 45 9.11 11.24 -4.39
CA ILE A 45 9.08 10.79 -5.79
C ILE A 45 9.30 11.96 -6.75
N TYR A 46 8.66 13.12 -6.52
CA TYR A 46 8.88 14.29 -7.38
C TYR A 46 10.34 14.76 -7.37
N ARG A 47 11.01 14.78 -6.21
CA ARG A 47 12.45 15.05 -6.12
C ARG A 47 13.28 14.04 -6.93
N LEU A 48 12.96 12.75 -6.85
CA LEU A 48 13.65 11.72 -7.64
C LEU A 48 13.41 11.87 -9.15
N THR A 49 12.21 12.24 -9.57
CA THR A 49 11.92 12.46 -10.99
C THR A 49 12.70 13.64 -11.56
N PHE A 50 12.98 14.66 -10.77
CA PHE A 50 13.89 15.76 -11.15
C PHE A 50 15.30 15.23 -11.44
N TYR A 51 15.84 14.36 -10.58
CA TYR A 51 17.14 13.73 -10.82
C TYR A 51 17.15 12.86 -12.08
N ILE A 52 16.12 12.05 -12.31
CA ILE A 52 15.98 11.24 -13.54
C ILE A 52 15.97 12.14 -14.78
N LYS A 53 15.26 13.27 -14.74
CA LYS A 53 15.24 14.24 -15.83
C LYS A 53 16.64 14.78 -16.13
N LYS A 54 17.42 15.08 -15.09
CA LYS A 54 18.81 15.54 -15.24
C LYS A 54 19.73 14.45 -15.83
N LEU A 55 19.60 13.21 -15.34
CA LEU A 55 20.36 12.06 -15.87
C LEU A 55 20.05 11.79 -17.34
N ARG A 56 18.78 11.90 -17.73
CA ARG A 56 18.39 11.78 -19.13
C ARG A 56 19.03 12.86 -20.01
N HIS A 57 19.10 14.09 -19.52
CA HIS A 57 19.74 15.19 -20.25
C HIS A 57 21.26 14.98 -20.40
N SER A 58 21.90 14.30 -19.46
CA SER A 58 23.32 13.93 -19.55
C SER A 58 23.58 12.67 -20.39
N GLY A 59 22.62 12.21 -21.20
CA GLY A 59 22.80 11.10 -22.14
C GLY A 59 22.66 9.69 -21.54
N VAL A 60 22.13 9.55 -20.32
CA VAL A 60 21.91 8.22 -19.73
C VAL A 60 20.87 7.44 -20.54
N THR A 61 21.19 6.17 -20.84
CA THR A 61 20.34 5.29 -21.64
C THR A 61 19.03 4.95 -20.93
N GLN A 62 17.96 4.75 -21.71
CA GLN A 62 16.65 4.39 -21.19
C GLN A 62 16.66 3.15 -20.28
N PRO A 63 17.36 2.03 -20.62
CA PRO A 63 17.44 0.87 -19.73
C PRO A 63 18.00 1.20 -18.34
N LEU A 64 19.01 2.07 -18.27
CA LEU A 64 19.60 2.48 -16.98
C LEU A 64 18.63 3.36 -16.17
N LEU A 65 17.87 4.24 -16.84
CA LEU A 65 16.80 5.00 -16.18
C LEU A 65 15.70 4.08 -15.62
N LEU A 66 15.35 3.01 -16.35
CA LEU A 66 14.39 2.01 -15.87
C LEU A 66 14.93 1.23 -14.65
N GLN A 67 16.20 0.85 -14.67
CA GLN A 67 16.85 0.25 -13.49
C GLN A 67 16.84 1.21 -12.29
N PHE A 68 17.05 2.51 -12.50
CA PHE A 68 16.94 3.51 -11.45
C PHE A 68 15.51 3.60 -10.89
N VAL A 69 14.48 3.63 -11.74
CA VAL A 69 13.06 3.59 -11.29
C VAL A 69 12.79 2.33 -10.48
N ASN A 70 13.26 1.17 -10.96
CA ASN A 70 13.05 -0.12 -10.33
C ASN A 70 13.72 -0.25 -8.96
N SER A 71 14.91 0.33 -8.79
CA SER A 71 15.74 0.21 -7.59
C SER A 71 15.49 1.32 -6.57
N ARG A 72 15.04 2.51 -6.99
CA ARG A 72 14.88 3.67 -6.09
C ARG A 72 13.45 4.14 -5.93
N ILE A 73 12.67 4.23 -7.01
CA ILE A 73 11.31 4.79 -6.95
C ILE A 73 10.30 3.74 -6.48
N LEU A 74 10.28 2.58 -7.12
CA LEU A 74 9.28 1.55 -6.81
C LEU A 74 9.35 1.07 -5.34
N PRO A 75 10.53 0.84 -4.73
CA PRO A 75 10.60 0.45 -3.32
C PRO A 75 10.02 1.50 -2.37
N ILE A 76 10.15 2.80 -2.68
CA ILE A 76 9.57 3.88 -1.87
C ILE A 76 8.04 3.85 -1.91
N ILE A 77 7.46 3.58 -3.09
CA ILE A 77 6.01 3.50 -3.26
C ILE A 77 5.46 2.20 -2.64
N LEU A 78 6.20 1.10 -2.79
CA LEU A 78 5.78 -0.24 -2.35
C LEU A 78 6.02 -0.50 -0.86
N TYR A 79 6.77 0.37 -0.18
CA TYR A 79 7.04 0.27 1.24
C TYR A 79 5.73 0.21 2.03
N CYS A 80 5.53 -0.87 2.80
CA CYS A 80 4.29 -1.14 3.52
C CYS A 80 3.02 -1.11 2.64
N SER A 81 3.13 -1.35 1.32
CA SER A 81 1.96 -1.30 0.43
C SER A 81 0.80 -2.23 0.83
N PRO A 82 1.00 -3.45 1.37
CA PRO A 82 -0.11 -4.28 1.85
C PRO A 82 -0.91 -3.64 3.01
N LEU A 83 -0.27 -2.76 3.78
CA LEU A 83 -0.91 -2.00 4.85
C LEU A 83 -1.65 -0.78 4.29
N VAL A 84 -0.99 -0.06 3.37
CA VAL A 84 -1.40 1.28 2.92
C VAL A 84 -2.42 1.24 1.78
N PHE A 85 -2.15 0.47 0.72
CA PHE A 85 -2.94 0.50 -0.52
C PHE A 85 -4.43 0.20 -0.31
N PRO A 86 -4.80 -0.83 0.49
CA PRO A 86 -6.20 -1.15 0.72
C PRO A 86 -7.01 0.02 1.30
N GLY A 87 -6.38 0.82 2.18
CA GLY A 87 -7.01 1.92 2.89
C GLY A 87 -6.97 3.26 2.16
N LEU A 88 -6.44 3.34 0.94
CA LEU A 88 -6.32 4.60 0.20
C LEU A 88 -7.69 5.15 -0.21
N LEU A 89 -7.84 6.47 -0.11
CA LEU A 89 -9.01 7.18 -0.61
C LEU A 89 -8.84 7.48 -2.10
N LYS A 90 -9.95 7.78 -2.81
CA LYS A 90 -9.92 8.14 -4.24
C LYS A 90 -8.95 9.29 -4.55
N LYS A 91 -8.86 10.28 -3.66
CA LYS A 91 -7.92 11.40 -3.76
C LYS A 91 -6.46 10.96 -3.68
N ASP A 92 -6.18 9.93 -2.87
CA ASP A 92 -4.83 9.38 -2.69
C ASP A 92 -4.41 8.56 -3.92
N TYR A 93 -5.33 7.74 -4.45
CA TYR A 93 -5.13 7.06 -5.75
C TYR A 93 -4.88 8.05 -6.89
N THR A 94 -5.62 9.16 -6.92
CA THR A 94 -5.41 10.23 -7.90
C THR A 94 -4.00 10.82 -7.79
N LEU A 95 -3.53 11.09 -6.57
CA LEU A 95 -2.18 11.59 -6.32
C LEU A 95 -1.11 10.56 -6.73
N LEU A 96 -1.30 9.29 -6.38
CA LEU A 96 -0.42 8.19 -6.78
C LEU A 96 -0.33 8.06 -8.31
N ARG A 97 -1.47 8.11 -9.00
CA ARG A 97 -1.53 8.12 -10.46
C ARG A 97 -0.79 9.33 -11.06
N ARG A 98 -0.88 10.52 -10.45
CA ARG A 98 -0.12 11.71 -10.89
C ARG A 98 1.38 11.51 -10.74
N MET A 99 1.84 10.92 -9.63
CA MET A 99 3.25 10.55 -9.46
C MET A 99 3.70 9.60 -10.56
N LEU A 100 2.96 8.51 -10.79
CA LEU A 100 3.28 7.52 -11.81
C LEU A 100 3.30 8.11 -13.23
N LYS A 101 2.40 9.06 -13.54
CA LYS A 101 2.44 9.84 -14.80
C LYS A 101 3.75 10.59 -14.96
N VAL A 102 4.25 11.25 -13.91
CA VAL A 102 5.54 11.96 -13.99
C VAL A 102 6.69 10.99 -14.16
N VAL A 103 6.71 9.89 -13.40
CA VAL A 103 7.73 8.83 -13.51
C VAL A 103 7.76 8.25 -14.92
N SER A 104 6.61 7.87 -15.46
CA SER A 104 6.43 7.35 -16.82
C SER A 104 7.03 8.29 -17.89
N ARG A 105 6.79 9.61 -17.77
CA ARG A 105 7.36 10.59 -18.71
C ARG A 105 8.88 10.68 -18.62
N VAL A 106 9.44 10.69 -17.41
CA VAL A 106 10.91 10.85 -17.25
C VAL A 106 11.66 9.58 -17.63
N SER A 107 11.09 8.40 -17.42
CA SER A 107 11.70 7.11 -17.75
C SER A 107 11.35 6.58 -19.13
N SER A 108 10.52 7.29 -19.91
CA SER A 108 10.00 6.84 -21.21
C SER A 108 9.33 5.46 -21.15
N LEU A 109 8.69 5.12 -20.03
CA LEU A 109 7.97 3.85 -19.85
C LEU A 109 6.48 4.11 -20.03
N PRO A 110 5.73 3.29 -20.80
CA PRO A 110 4.27 3.41 -20.85
C PRO A 110 3.67 3.35 -19.45
N LEU A 111 2.71 4.25 -19.17
CA LEU A 111 2.09 4.33 -17.85
C LEU A 111 1.43 3.01 -17.45
N SER A 112 0.75 2.34 -18.39
CA SER A 112 0.11 1.04 -18.17
C SER A 112 1.11 -0.02 -17.70
N GLN A 113 2.30 -0.06 -18.31
CA GLN A 113 3.37 -0.97 -17.92
C GLN A 113 3.90 -0.66 -16.52
N LEU A 114 4.09 0.62 -16.19
CA LEU A 114 4.52 1.03 -14.85
C LEU A 114 3.48 0.66 -13.77
N VAL A 115 2.19 0.85 -14.08
CA VAL A 115 1.09 0.48 -13.18
C VAL A 115 1.04 -1.04 -13.01
N ASN A 116 1.18 -1.83 -14.08
CA ASN A 116 1.24 -3.29 -13.98
C ASN A 116 2.38 -3.73 -13.05
N ILE A 117 3.61 -3.24 -13.28
CA ILE A 117 4.77 -3.58 -12.43
C ILE A 117 4.50 -3.24 -10.95
N LEU A 118 3.87 -2.08 -10.69
CA LEU A 118 3.53 -1.67 -9.34
C LEU A 118 2.50 -2.62 -8.70
N VAL A 119 1.42 -2.92 -9.42
CA VAL A 119 0.33 -3.79 -8.95
C VAL A 119 0.84 -5.20 -8.73
N ASP A 120 1.63 -5.76 -9.65
CA ASP A 120 2.20 -7.10 -9.54
C ASP A 120 3.07 -7.24 -8.29
N ARG A 121 3.99 -6.29 -8.08
CA ARG A 121 4.84 -6.28 -6.87
C ARG A 121 4.06 -6.04 -5.59
N HIS A 122 2.99 -5.27 -5.65
CA HIS A 122 2.10 -5.07 -4.51
C HIS A 122 1.39 -6.39 -4.16
N MET A 123 0.85 -7.11 -5.15
CA MET A 123 0.25 -8.43 -4.95
C MET A 123 1.25 -9.43 -4.36
N ASP A 124 2.49 -9.45 -4.87
CA ASP A 124 3.54 -10.33 -4.33
C ASP A 124 3.91 -9.96 -2.89
N SER A 125 3.91 -8.67 -2.55
CA SER A 125 4.14 -8.21 -1.18
C SER A 125 3.02 -8.64 -0.24
N CYS A 126 1.77 -8.58 -0.70
CA CYS A 126 0.61 -9.06 0.05
C CYS A 126 0.69 -10.56 0.29
N GLU A 127 1.00 -11.33 -0.75
CA GLU A 127 1.12 -12.78 -0.67
C GLU A 127 2.26 -13.20 0.28
N LYS A 128 3.42 -12.56 0.18
CA LYS A 128 4.56 -12.81 1.08
C LYS A 128 4.20 -12.51 2.53
N TRP A 129 3.56 -11.38 2.80
CA TRP A 129 3.18 -11.00 4.16
C TRP A 129 2.14 -11.98 4.73
N ALA A 130 1.11 -12.32 3.95
CA ALA A 130 0.10 -13.27 4.34
C ALA A 130 0.70 -14.66 4.64
N LYS A 131 1.59 -15.16 3.78
CA LYS A 131 2.30 -16.42 4.00
C LYS A 131 3.18 -16.37 5.25
N SER A 132 3.85 -15.25 5.51
CA SER A 132 4.65 -15.06 6.73
C SER A 132 3.81 -15.12 8.01
N ILE A 133 2.58 -14.58 7.98
CA ILE A 133 1.65 -14.68 9.11
C ILE A 133 1.17 -16.14 9.29
N LEU A 134 0.89 -16.82 8.18
CA LEU A 134 0.39 -18.21 8.21
C LEU A 134 1.48 -19.22 8.59
N SER A 135 2.76 -18.92 8.34
CA SER A 135 3.87 -19.80 8.74
C SER A 135 4.13 -19.78 10.25
N ASP A 136 3.75 -18.71 10.94
CA ASP A 136 3.93 -18.56 12.39
C ASP A 136 2.61 -18.80 13.12
N SER A 137 2.50 -19.94 13.81
CA SER A 137 1.30 -20.32 14.56
C SER A 137 1.06 -19.45 15.81
N GLN A 138 2.09 -18.78 16.32
CA GLN A 138 2.00 -17.86 17.46
C GLN A 138 1.72 -16.42 17.03
N HIS A 139 1.66 -16.15 15.72
CA HIS A 139 1.42 -14.81 15.24
C HIS A 139 0.01 -14.33 15.65
N PRO A 140 -0.16 -13.10 16.19
CA PRO A 140 -1.46 -12.60 16.66
C PRO A 140 -2.57 -12.61 15.60
N LEU A 141 -2.17 -12.47 14.33
CA LEU A 141 -3.08 -12.45 13.17
C LEU A 141 -3.25 -13.82 12.50
N HIS A 142 -2.58 -14.87 12.99
CA HIS A 142 -2.62 -16.21 12.39
C HIS A 142 -4.07 -16.70 12.28
N SER A 143 -4.77 -16.76 13.42
CA SER A 143 -6.15 -17.25 13.51
C SER A 143 -7.17 -16.47 12.68
N GLN A 144 -6.86 -15.22 12.32
CA GLN A 144 -7.72 -14.37 11.49
C GLN A 144 -7.58 -14.69 10.00
N LEU A 145 -6.39 -15.13 9.58
CA LEU A 145 -6.09 -15.49 8.19
C LEU A 145 -6.10 -17.00 7.95
N SER A 146 -6.08 -17.84 8.98
CA SER A 146 -6.01 -19.30 8.85
C SER A 146 -7.13 -19.83 7.94
N PRO A 147 -6.81 -20.82 7.08
CA PRO A 147 -7.79 -21.52 6.29
C PRO A 147 -8.96 -22.07 7.11
N CYS A 148 -10.18 -21.99 6.58
CA CYS A 148 -11.30 -22.74 7.14
C CYS A 148 -11.19 -24.18 6.62
N ILE A 149 -10.99 -25.15 7.51
CA ILE A 149 -11.04 -26.57 7.17
C ILE A 149 -12.52 -26.95 6.93
N SER A 150 -13.04 -26.70 5.73
CA SER A 150 -14.32 -27.26 5.30
C SER A 150 -14.07 -28.58 4.60
N SER A 151 -14.70 -29.66 5.05
CA SER A 151 -14.62 -31.03 4.52
C SER A 151 -15.20 -31.22 3.10
N GLY A 152 -15.55 -30.14 2.39
CA GLY A 152 -16.19 -30.17 1.07
C GLY A 152 -15.29 -29.65 -0.05
N LYS A 153 -15.40 -30.25 -1.24
CA LYS A 153 -14.62 -29.99 -2.46
C LYS A 153 -14.75 -28.56 -3.06
N THR A 154 -15.32 -27.58 -2.37
CA THR A 154 -15.67 -26.28 -2.94
C THR A 154 -14.83 -25.13 -2.35
N ARG A 155 -13.67 -24.93 -2.98
CA ARG A 155 -12.85 -23.71 -3.15
C ARG A 155 -13.25 -22.43 -2.36
N SER A 156 -13.11 -22.42 -1.04
CA SER A 156 -12.76 -21.20 -0.31
C SER A 156 -11.87 -21.58 0.85
N LEU A 157 -10.59 -21.82 0.56
CA LEU A 157 -9.62 -22.25 1.56
C LEU A 157 -9.52 -21.24 2.70
N TYR A 158 -9.77 -19.94 2.49
CA TYR A 158 -9.62 -18.91 3.52
C TYR A 158 -10.94 -18.33 4.04
N ARG A 159 -10.94 -17.92 5.31
CA ARG A 159 -12.11 -17.34 5.99
C ARG A 159 -12.52 -16.03 5.31
N LYS A 160 -13.75 -15.97 4.78
CA LYS A 160 -14.36 -14.68 4.38
C LYS A 160 -14.60 -13.86 5.65
N LEU A 161 -13.79 -12.84 5.87
CA LEU A 161 -13.95 -11.93 7.00
C LEU A 161 -15.16 -11.02 6.77
N TYR A 162 -16.18 -11.17 7.61
CA TYR A 162 -17.34 -10.30 7.57
C TYR A 162 -16.94 -8.87 7.96
N ALA A 163 -17.33 -7.90 7.14
CA ALA A 163 -17.02 -6.49 7.35
C ALA A 163 -18.30 -5.65 7.36
N ARG A 164 -18.62 -5.07 8.52
CA ARG A 164 -19.77 -4.17 8.69
C ARG A 164 -19.57 -2.82 7.98
N THR A 165 -18.33 -2.35 7.90
CA THR A 165 -18.00 -1.05 7.32
C THR A 165 -17.04 -1.20 6.14
N SER A 166 -17.13 -0.29 5.17
CA SER A 166 -16.18 -0.21 4.06
C SER A 166 -14.75 0.00 4.58
N LYS A 167 -14.59 0.79 5.64
CA LYS A 167 -13.29 1.06 6.28
C LYS A 167 -12.62 -0.23 6.79
N TYR A 168 -13.36 -1.10 7.47
CA TYR A 168 -12.81 -2.39 7.90
C TYR A 168 -12.57 -3.33 6.71
N LYS A 169 -13.50 -3.40 5.74
CA LYS A 169 -13.33 -4.20 4.52
C LYS A 169 -12.04 -3.84 3.76
N ASN A 170 -11.69 -2.56 3.79
CA ASN A 170 -10.51 -1.98 3.15
C ASN A 170 -9.29 -1.92 4.07
N SER A 171 -9.37 -2.48 5.28
CA SER A 171 -8.19 -2.64 6.14
C SER A 171 -7.37 -3.84 5.70
N SER A 172 -6.15 -3.94 6.22
CA SER A 172 -5.15 -4.90 5.73
C SER A 172 -5.59 -6.35 5.91
N ILE A 173 -6.23 -6.72 7.03
CA ILE A 173 -6.55 -8.13 7.30
C ILE A 173 -7.63 -8.68 6.34
N PRO A 174 -8.81 -8.03 6.19
CA PRO A 174 -9.79 -8.48 5.19
C PRO A 174 -9.26 -8.40 3.76
N TYR A 175 -8.39 -7.43 3.47
CA TYR A 175 -7.73 -7.34 2.17
C TYR A 175 -6.81 -8.53 1.90
N LEU A 176 -5.93 -8.89 2.83
CA LEU A 176 -5.05 -10.05 2.70
C LEU A 176 -5.84 -11.36 2.53
N ALA A 177 -6.90 -11.54 3.33
CA ALA A 177 -7.79 -12.70 3.19
C ALA A 177 -8.39 -12.80 1.79
N ARG A 178 -8.80 -11.66 1.20
CA ARG A 178 -9.30 -11.62 -0.20
C ARG A 178 -8.20 -11.95 -1.21
N VAL A 179 -6.99 -11.43 -1.04
CA VAL A 179 -5.84 -11.74 -1.91
C VAL A 179 -5.52 -13.23 -1.90
N LEU A 180 -5.59 -13.88 -0.75
CA LEU A 180 -5.38 -15.33 -0.61
C LEU A 180 -6.49 -16.15 -1.27
N CYS A 181 -7.72 -15.65 -1.31
CA CYS A 181 -8.84 -16.31 -1.99
C CYS A 181 -8.78 -16.17 -3.52
N ASP A 182 -8.53 -14.95 -4.02
CA ASP A 182 -8.56 -14.64 -5.44
C ASP A 182 -7.62 -13.47 -5.76
N LYS A 183 -6.33 -13.79 -5.93
CA LYS A 183 -5.27 -12.81 -6.25
C LYS A 183 -5.58 -12.04 -7.53
N GLU A 184 -6.07 -12.73 -8.57
CA GLU A 184 -6.32 -12.11 -9.87
C GLU A 184 -7.47 -11.10 -9.82
N CYS A 185 -8.56 -11.40 -9.12
CA CYS A 185 -9.65 -10.45 -8.94
C CYS A 185 -9.16 -9.15 -8.27
N ILE A 186 -8.39 -9.27 -7.17
CA ILE A 186 -7.88 -8.12 -6.43
C ILE A 186 -6.82 -7.33 -7.22
N ARG A 187 -6.01 -8.03 -8.01
CA ARG A 187 -5.07 -7.43 -8.96
C ARG A 187 -5.80 -6.52 -9.95
N HIS A 188 -6.87 -7.01 -10.57
CA HIS A 188 -7.69 -6.23 -11.51
C HIS A 188 -8.38 -5.04 -10.83
N GLU A 189 -8.95 -5.22 -9.64
CA GLU A 189 -9.56 -4.13 -8.86
C GLU A 189 -8.53 -3.02 -8.57
N THR A 190 -7.34 -3.40 -8.09
CA THR A 190 -6.26 -2.45 -7.77
C THR A 190 -5.74 -1.73 -9.01
N PHE A 191 -5.58 -2.45 -10.12
CA PHE A 191 -5.22 -1.86 -11.41
C PHE A 191 -6.25 -0.84 -11.89
N ASN A 192 -7.54 -1.16 -11.74
CA ASN A 192 -8.62 -0.26 -12.11
C ASN A 192 -8.65 0.99 -11.23
N LEU A 193 -8.47 0.87 -9.91
CA LEU A 193 -8.40 2.02 -9.00
C LEU A 193 -7.27 3.00 -9.35
N LEU A 194 -6.11 2.48 -9.80
CA LEU A 194 -4.98 3.30 -10.23
C LEU A 194 -5.18 3.96 -11.60
N ASN A 195 -6.10 3.44 -12.41
CA ASN A 195 -6.40 3.95 -13.75
C ASN A 195 -7.69 4.78 -13.83
N SER A 196 -8.66 4.53 -12.95
CA SER A 196 -9.95 5.22 -12.88
C SER A 196 -9.76 6.70 -12.55
N GLN A 197 -10.45 7.55 -13.32
CA GLN A 197 -10.57 9.00 -13.11
C GLN A 197 -11.97 9.32 -12.60
#